data_AF-A0A7S1K6K1-F1
#
_entry.id   AF-A0A7S1K6K1-F1
#
_cell.length_a   1.000
_cell.length_b   1.000
_cell.length_c   1.000
_cell.angle_alpha   90.00
_cell.angle_beta   90.00
_cell.angle_gamma   90.00
#
_symmetry.space_group_name_H-M   'P 1'
#
loop_
_entity.id
_entity.type
_entity.pdbx_description
1 polymer ?
#
loop_
_entity_poly.entity_id
_entity_poly.type
_entity_poly.pdbx_seq_one_letter_code
_entity_poly.pdbx_strand_id
1 'polypeptide(L)'
;AVCSICHDELREDLVRFVGDCPHVFHRECVHNMAKYGSGHLKCPLCNAVKLYSHGSQPSGAMEWTTGDEPVLKGHEGTKTVTITWSFPDGIQGRKMMSEGHRYRGTSRTGYLP
;
A
#
# COMPACT_ATOMS: atom_id res chain seq x y z
N ALA A 1 -32.36 -7.62 -0.26
CA ALA A 1 -31.20 -6.68 -0.28
C ALA A 1 -30.48 -6.85 -1.63
N VAL A 2 -29.85 -5.79 -2.15
CA VAL A 2 -29.27 -5.75 -3.52
C VAL A 2 -27.76 -5.54 -3.44
N CYS A 3 -27.00 -6.18 -4.32
CA CYS A 3 -25.57 -5.98 -4.45
C CYS A 3 -25.28 -4.66 -5.16
N SER A 4 -24.58 -3.72 -4.53
CA SER A 4 -24.30 -2.42 -5.17
C SER A 4 -23.16 -2.46 -6.19
N ILE A 5 -22.63 -3.65 -6.54
CA ILE A 5 -21.61 -3.83 -7.59
C ILE A 5 -22.26 -4.28 -8.90
N CYS A 6 -23.13 -5.31 -8.87
CA CYS A 6 -23.80 -5.82 -10.06
C CYS A 6 -25.28 -5.42 -10.18
N HIS A 7 -25.86 -4.84 -9.13
CA HIS A 7 -27.29 -4.49 -9.03
C HIS A 7 -28.28 -5.66 -8.99
N ASP A 8 -27.80 -6.90 -8.82
CA ASP A 8 -28.65 -8.09 -8.63
C ASP A 8 -28.98 -8.35 -7.14
N GLU A 9 -30.00 -9.18 -6.93
CA GLU A 9 -30.39 -9.65 -5.59
C GLU A 9 -29.25 -10.38 -4.88
N LEU A 10 -29.06 -10.04 -3.59
CA LEU A 10 -28.17 -10.80 -2.70
C LEU A 10 -28.86 -12.12 -2.34
N ARG A 11 -28.42 -13.21 -2.97
CA ARG A 11 -28.94 -14.58 -2.75
C ARG A 11 -27.94 -15.42 -1.97
N GLU A 12 -26.95 -16.00 -2.66
CA GLU A 12 -25.96 -16.92 -2.11
C GLU A 12 -24.52 -16.46 -2.39
N ASP A 13 -23.56 -17.08 -1.70
CA ASP A 13 -22.12 -16.75 -1.71
C ASP A 13 -21.82 -15.26 -1.46
N LEU A 14 -22.33 -14.80 -0.32
CA LEU A 14 -22.18 -13.42 0.12
C LEU A 14 -20.94 -13.24 0.98
N VAL A 15 -20.24 -12.14 0.77
CA VAL A 15 -19.09 -11.73 1.58
C VAL A 15 -19.29 -10.33 2.12
N ARG A 16 -18.86 -10.11 3.36
CA ARG A 16 -18.66 -8.75 3.85
C ARG A 16 -17.45 -8.15 3.16
N PHE A 17 -17.57 -6.88 2.80
CA PHE A 17 -16.45 -6.13 2.26
C PHE A 17 -15.34 -6.10 3.30
N VAL A 18 -14.15 -6.52 2.88
CA VAL A 18 -13.07 -6.72 3.83
C VAL A 18 -12.43 -5.37 4.12
N GLY A 19 -12.45 -4.96 5.39
CA GLY A 19 -12.17 -3.59 5.86
C GLY A 19 -13.28 -3.12 6.78
N ASP A 20 -13.48 -3.82 7.91
CA ASP A 20 -14.35 -3.57 9.08
C ASP A 20 -15.74 -2.90 8.89
N CYS A 21 -16.26 -2.81 7.67
CA CYS A 21 -17.58 -2.27 7.39
C CYS A 21 -18.62 -3.40 7.26
N PRO A 22 -19.90 -3.15 7.63
CA PRO A 22 -20.93 -4.19 7.66
C PRO A 22 -21.53 -4.51 6.28
N HIS A 23 -21.05 -3.88 5.19
CA HIS A 23 -21.63 -4.00 3.86
C HIS A 23 -21.38 -5.36 3.20
N VAL A 24 -22.39 -5.89 2.51
CA VAL A 24 -22.40 -7.24 1.95
C VAL A 24 -22.55 -7.20 0.43
N PHE A 25 -21.80 -8.07 -0.25
CA PHE A 25 -21.71 -8.17 -1.71
C PHE A 25 -21.60 -9.64 -2.12
N HIS A 26 -21.83 -9.97 -3.39
CA HIS A 26 -21.45 -11.30 -3.90
C HIS A 26 -19.92 -11.46 -3.90
N ARG A 27 -19.44 -12.65 -3.55
CA ARG A 27 -18.01 -12.97 -3.56
C ARG A 27 -17.36 -12.70 -4.91
N GLU A 28 -18.03 -13.10 -5.99
CA GLU A 28 -17.54 -12.91 -7.35
C GLU A 28 -17.39 -11.42 -7.70
N CYS A 29 -18.36 -10.58 -7.31
CA CYS A 29 -18.28 -9.14 -7.52
C CYS A 29 -17.06 -8.53 -6.81
N VAL A 30 -16.81 -8.93 -5.56
CA VAL A 30 -15.64 -8.48 -4.80
C VAL A 30 -14.34 -9.01 -5.42
N HIS A 31 -14.32 -10.26 -5.87
CA HIS A 31 -13.16 -10.87 -6.51
C HIS A 31 -12.81 -10.20 -7.84
N ASN A 32 -13.81 -9.92 -8.69
CA ASN A 32 -13.61 -9.22 -9.95
C ASN A 32 -13.13 -7.78 -9.70
N MET A 33 -13.72 -7.07 -8.73
CA MET A 33 -13.23 -5.75 -8.31
C MET A 33 -11.76 -5.79 -7.83
N ALA A 34 -11.36 -6.83 -7.09
CA ALA A 34 -9.98 -7.01 -6.65
C ALA A 34 -9.03 -7.35 -7.82
N LYS A 35 -9.47 -8.20 -8.77
CA LYS A 35 -8.69 -8.63 -9.92
C LYS A 35 -8.36 -7.50 -10.89
N TYR A 36 -9.31 -6.58 -11.10
CA TYR A 36 -9.17 -5.45 -12.02
C TYR A 36 -8.81 -4.13 -11.31
N GLY A 37 -8.66 -4.14 -9.99
CA GLY A 37 -8.36 -2.96 -9.18
C GLY A 37 -6.87 -2.64 -9.06
N SER A 38 -6.56 -1.44 -8.53
CA SER A 38 -5.20 -0.90 -8.42
C SER A 38 -4.52 -1.23 -7.08
N GLY A 39 -4.57 -2.50 -6.64
CA GLY A 39 -3.88 -2.98 -5.43
C GLY A 39 -4.51 -2.61 -4.08
N HIS A 40 -5.63 -1.89 -4.11
CA HIS A 40 -6.45 -1.57 -2.94
C HIS A 40 -7.92 -1.74 -3.28
N LEU A 41 -8.72 -2.17 -2.30
CA LEU A 41 -10.16 -2.31 -2.45
C LEU A 41 -10.82 -1.22 -1.61
N LYS A 42 -11.79 -0.51 -2.19
CA LYS A 42 -12.63 0.45 -1.46
C LYS A 42 -14.08 -0.02 -1.45
N CYS A 43 -14.73 0.07 -0.29
CA CYS A 43 -16.14 -0.27 -0.19
C CYS A 43 -16.95 0.74 -1.02
N PRO A 44 -17.75 0.30 -2.01
CA PRO A 44 -18.54 1.23 -2.83
C PRO A 44 -19.56 2.06 -2.04
N LEU A 45 -19.93 1.63 -0.83
CA LEU A 45 -20.97 2.27 -0.01
C LEU A 45 -20.41 3.24 1.04
N CYS A 46 -19.23 2.99 1.60
CA CYS A 46 -18.68 3.79 2.70
C CYS A 46 -17.21 4.17 2.56
N ASN A 47 -16.57 3.80 1.44
CA ASN A 47 -15.16 4.06 1.16
C ASN A 47 -14.16 3.46 2.16
N ALA A 48 -14.58 2.52 3.02
CA ALA A 48 -13.65 1.74 3.83
C ALA A 48 -12.63 1.06 2.92
N VAL A 49 -11.34 1.28 3.21
CA VAL A 49 -10.24 0.80 2.37
C VAL A 49 -9.64 -0.44 3.01
N LYS A 50 -9.38 -1.46 2.19
CA LYS A 50 -8.43 -2.50 2.55
C LYS A 50 -7.28 -2.57 1.56
N LEU A 51 -6.10 -2.57 2.15
CA LEU A 51 -4.83 -2.78 1.46
C LEU A 51 -4.57 -4.28 1.40
N TYR A 52 -4.45 -4.82 0.19
CA TYR A 52 -4.21 -6.24 -0.04
C TYR A 52 -2.82 -6.54 -0.59
N SER A 53 -2.16 -5.53 -1.15
CA SER A 53 -0.84 -5.69 -1.75
C SER A 53 0.14 -4.70 -1.14
N HIS A 54 1.29 -5.21 -0.73
CA HIS A 54 2.50 -4.41 -0.62
C HIS A 54 2.82 -3.81 -1.99
N GLY A 55 3.31 -2.57 -2.01
CA GLY A 55 3.80 -1.93 -3.23
C GLY A 55 4.95 -2.72 -3.87
N SER A 56 5.29 -2.37 -5.10
CA SER A 56 6.36 -3.00 -5.87
C SER A 56 7.75 -2.46 -5.52
N GLN A 57 8.03 -2.21 -4.24
CA GLN A 57 9.33 -1.70 -3.80
C GLN A 57 10.43 -2.73 -4.10
N PRO A 58 11.59 -2.34 -4.67
CA PRO A 58 12.71 -3.25 -4.87
C PRO A 58 13.34 -3.67 -3.55
N SER A 59 14.08 -4.79 -3.57
CA SER A 59 14.90 -5.21 -2.43
C SER A 59 15.98 -4.15 -2.11
N GLY A 60 16.15 -3.84 -0.84
CA GLY A 60 17.12 -2.88 -0.35
C GLY A 60 17.15 -2.84 1.17
N ALA A 61 17.85 -1.86 1.72
CA ALA A 61 17.97 -1.64 3.15
C ALA A 61 17.37 -0.29 3.56
N MET A 62 16.84 -0.26 4.78
CA MET A 62 16.46 0.96 5.48
C MET A 62 17.14 0.92 6.84
N GLU A 63 18.01 1.89 7.07
CA GLU A 63 18.73 2.06 8.33
C GLU A 63 18.37 3.41 8.93
N TRP A 64 18.38 3.51 10.25
CA TRP A 64 18.07 4.76 10.93
C TRP A 64 18.90 4.92 12.20
N THR A 65 19.16 6.18 12.54
CA THR A 65 19.82 6.59 13.78
C THR A 65 19.10 7.79 14.37
N THR A 66 19.17 7.94 15.69
CA THR A 66 18.71 9.15 16.37
C THR A 66 19.93 9.95 16.77
N GLY A 67 20.04 11.18 16.25
CA GLY A 67 21.11 12.10 16.64
C GLY A 67 20.91 12.61 18.06
N ASP A 68 21.99 12.99 18.72
CA ASP A 68 21.91 13.55 20.08
C ASP A 68 21.42 15.00 20.09
N GLU A 69 21.71 15.74 19.02
CA GLU A 69 21.34 17.15 18.89
C GLU A 69 20.18 17.36 17.89
N PRO A 70 19.27 18.32 18.15
CA PRO A 70 18.27 18.77 17.19
C PRO A 70 18.93 19.45 15.99
N VAL A 71 18.75 18.91 14.79
CA VAL A 71 19.32 19.50 13.55
C VAL A 71 18.25 20.04 12.59
N LEU A 72 16.97 19.80 12.90
CA LEU A 72 15.86 20.26 12.08
C LEU A 72 15.36 21.63 12.52
N LYS A 73 15.43 22.59 11.59
CA LYS A 73 14.88 23.93 11.77
C LYS A 73 13.38 23.85 12.08
N GLY A 74 12.94 24.50 13.15
CA GLY A 74 11.57 24.46 13.65
C GLY A 74 11.28 23.30 14.61
N HIS A 75 12.28 22.47 14.93
CA HIS A 75 12.20 21.34 15.85
C HIS A 75 13.37 21.32 16.85
N GLU A 76 13.79 22.50 17.31
CA GLU A 76 14.97 22.68 18.18
C GLU A 76 14.84 22.01 19.57
N GLY A 77 13.65 21.52 19.93
CA GLY A 77 13.39 20.81 21.20
C GLY A 77 13.38 19.28 21.09
N THR A 78 13.56 18.71 19.89
CA THR A 78 13.47 17.25 19.69
C THR A 78 14.70 16.69 18.97
N LYS A 79 15.09 15.47 19.32
CA LYS A 79 16.18 14.75 18.65
C LYS A 79 15.77 14.41 17.23
N THR A 80 16.70 14.49 16.27
CA THR A 80 16.40 14.15 14.88
C THR A 80 16.67 12.68 14.58
N VAL A 81 15.69 11.99 14.01
CA VAL A 81 15.86 10.67 13.41
C VAL A 81 16.33 10.85 11.96
N THR A 82 17.51 10.32 11.64
CA THR A 82 18.03 10.26 10.26
C THR A 82 17.77 8.86 9.72
N ILE A 83 17.12 8.78 8.57
CA ILE A 83 16.78 7.52 7.90
C ILE A 83 17.49 7.48 6.56
N THR A 84 18.24 6.41 6.29
CA THR A 84 18.88 6.15 5.01
C THR A 84 18.25 4.94 4.34
N TRP A 85 17.76 5.12 3.13
CA TRP A 85 17.32 4.04 2.26
C TRP A 85 18.38 3.77 1.19
N SER A 86 18.78 2.51 1.05
CA SER A 86 19.74 2.08 0.04
C SER A 86 19.13 0.95 -0.80
N PHE A 87 18.94 1.21 -2.09
CA PHE A 87 18.49 0.23 -3.06
C PHE A 87 19.59 0.04 -4.10
N PRO A 88 20.19 -1.15 -4.24
CA PRO A 88 21.19 -1.41 -5.27
C PRO A 88 20.55 -1.48 -6.66
N ASP A 89 21.38 -1.50 -7.70
CA ASP A 89 20.94 -1.86 -9.05
C ASP A 89 20.29 -3.25 -9.05
N GLY A 90 19.30 -3.47 -9.90
CA GLY A 90 18.63 -4.77 -9.97
C GLY A 90 17.80 -4.99 -11.23
N ILE A 91 17.01 -6.05 -11.20
CA ILE A 91 16.10 -6.45 -12.28
C ILE A 91 14.67 -6.40 -11.73
N GLN A 92 13.75 -5.84 -12.52
CA GLN A 92 12.34 -5.72 -12.17
C GLN A 92 11.67 -7.09 -12.13
N GLY A 93 11.09 -7.44 -10.97
CA GLY A 93 10.34 -8.69 -10.80
C GLY A 93 8.92 -8.61 -11.36
N ARG A 94 8.19 -9.74 -11.36
CA ARG A 94 6.81 -9.89 -11.88
C ARG A 94 5.79 -8.85 -11.44
N LYS A 95 5.98 -8.22 -10.27
CA LYS A 95 5.06 -7.22 -9.72
C LYS A 95 5.32 -5.79 -10.21
N MET A 96 6.42 -5.56 -10.94
CA MET A 96 6.79 -4.24 -11.47
C MET A 96 6.31 -4.12 -12.92
N MET A 97 6.00 -2.88 -13.35
CA MET A 97 5.39 -2.59 -14.66
C MET A 97 6.18 -3.06 -15.89
N SER A 98 7.49 -3.34 -15.74
CA SER A 98 8.35 -3.80 -16.82
C SER A 98 9.21 -4.98 -16.38
N GLU A 99 8.59 -6.13 -16.16
CA GLU A 99 9.27 -7.38 -15.79
C GLU A 99 10.53 -7.63 -16.65
N GLY A 100 11.62 -8.03 -16.00
CA GLY A 100 12.90 -8.34 -16.65
C GLY A 100 13.76 -7.12 -17.00
N HIS A 101 13.25 -5.89 -16.87
CA HIS A 101 14.03 -4.69 -17.15
C HIS A 101 14.99 -4.37 -16.00
N ARG A 102 16.18 -3.86 -16.34
CA ARG A 102 17.13 -3.37 -15.34
C ARG A 102 16.63 -2.03 -14.78
N TYR A 103 16.82 -1.83 -13.48
CA TYR A 103 16.67 -0.52 -12.85
C TYR A 103 17.99 -0.11 -12.19
N ARG A 104 18.24 1.20 -12.12
CA ARG A 104 19.36 1.76 -11.37
C ARG A 104 18.95 1.96 -9.93
N GLY A 105 19.86 1.61 -9.03
CA GLY A 105 19.75 1.81 -7.61
C GLY A 105 19.77 3.29 -7.22
N THR A 106 19.48 3.55 -5.95
CA THR A 106 19.49 4.88 -5.36
C THR A 106 19.80 4.77 -3.87
N SER A 107 20.47 5.80 -3.34
CA SER A 107 20.58 6.03 -1.91
C SER A 107 19.93 7.37 -1.59
N ARG A 108 19.09 7.40 -0.57
CA ARG A 108 18.35 8.60 -0.14
C ARG A 108 18.36 8.70 1.37
N THR A 109 18.48 9.93 1.86
CA THR A 109 18.40 10.24 3.28
C THR A 109 17.20 11.14 3.54
N GLY A 110 16.44 10.81 4.58
CA GLY A 110 15.34 11.61 5.09
C GLY A 110 15.51 11.88 6.58
N TYR A 111 14.79 12.88 7.08
CA TYR A 111 14.90 13.35 8.46
C TYR A 111 13.52 13.51 9.06
N LEU A 112 13.36 13.09 10.32
CA LEU A 112 12.15 13.28 11.12
C LEU A 112 12.54 13.90 12.47
N PRO A 113 11.71 14.82 13.01
CA PRO A 113 11.93 15.39 14.34
C PRO A 113 11.52 14.46 15.47
#